data_AF-A0A3N1INI4-F1
#
_entry.id   AF-A0A3N1INI4-F1
#
_cell.length_a   1.000
_cell.length_b   1.000
_cell.length_c   1.000
_cell.angle_alpha   90.00
_cell.angle_beta   90.00
_cell.angle_gamma   90.00
#
_symmetry.space_group_name_H-M   'P 1'
#
loop_
_entity.id
_entity.type
_entity.pdbx_description
1 polymer ?
#
loop_
_entity_poly.entity_id
_entity_poly.type
_entity_poly.pdbx_seq_one_letter_code
_entity_poly.pdbx_strand_id
1 'polypeptide(L)'
;MSDFDASFDTRFSLTPVDESGTTETGVLLMGLEAERLLAGLGLAALADDPAQVLIAVDRIRHGVRATMTFEALVEAGAQRWRETRPALAAAVGPASAPAALRKALKDTLRMFAHCDLGDPGPATSAHLAACWLRRNEIDRLAQCPAHGEMTAP
;
A
#
# COMPACT_ATOMS: atom_id res chain seq x y z
N MET A 1 29.88 -33.56 15.63
CA MET A 1 29.94 -32.44 14.68
C MET A 1 28.51 -32.26 14.20
N SER A 2 27.72 -31.48 14.95
CA SER A 2 26.26 -31.48 14.81
C SER A 2 25.84 -30.60 13.64
N ASP A 3 25.16 -31.23 12.67
CA ASP A 3 24.35 -30.59 11.64
C ASP A 3 23.30 -29.69 12.28
N PHE A 4 23.48 -28.38 12.17
CA PHE A 4 22.46 -27.39 12.48
C PHE A 4 21.70 -27.10 11.18
N ASP A 5 20.74 -27.97 10.85
CA ASP A 5 19.75 -27.70 9.79
C ASP A 5 18.72 -26.70 10.35
N ALA A 6 19.16 -25.45 10.53
CA ALA A 6 18.29 -24.34 10.84
C ALA A 6 17.67 -23.87 9.53
N SER A 7 16.43 -24.31 9.27
CA SER A 7 15.51 -23.67 8.33
C SER A 7 15.38 -22.18 8.69
N PHE A 8 16.30 -21.37 8.17
CA PHE A 8 16.33 -19.93 8.39
C PHE A 8 15.18 -19.31 7.60
N ASP A 9 14.23 -18.68 8.30
CA ASP A 9 13.15 -17.93 7.67
C ASP A 9 13.70 -16.62 7.08
N THR A 10 14.05 -16.69 5.79
CA THR A 10 14.64 -15.56 5.04
C THR A 10 13.70 -14.37 4.88
N ARG A 11 12.40 -14.51 5.22
CA ARG A 11 11.44 -13.39 5.18
C ARG A 11 11.85 -12.24 6.11
N PHE A 12 12.53 -12.54 7.21
CA PHE A 12 12.93 -11.58 8.24
C PHE A 12 14.45 -11.32 8.28
N SER A 13 15.21 -11.75 7.26
CA SER A 13 16.64 -11.41 7.20
C SER A 13 16.85 -9.90 7.18
N LEU A 14 17.78 -9.44 8.01
CA LEU A 14 18.16 -8.04 8.12
C LEU A 14 18.69 -7.54 6.78
N THR A 15 18.22 -6.37 6.37
CA THR A 15 18.62 -5.73 5.13
C THR A 15 20.01 -5.10 5.24
N PRO A 16 20.74 -4.93 4.12
CA PRO A 16 21.98 -4.17 4.11
C PRO A 16 21.71 -2.75 4.60
N VAL A 17 22.63 -2.19 5.40
CA VAL A 17 22.49 -0.85 6.02
C VAL A 17 22.24 0.27 4.99
N ASP A 18 22.58 0.05 3.72
CA ASP A 18 22.40 1.01 2.63
C ASP A 18 21.04 0.93 1.90
N GLU A 19 20.10 0.10 2.35
CA GLU A 19 18.76 0.06 1.76
C GLU A 19 17.89 1.26 2.20
N SER A 20 17.18 1.86 1.25
CA SER A 20 16.36 3.06 1.49
C SER A 20 15.22 2.79 2.48
N GLY A 21 15.02 3.70 3.43
CA GLY A 21 13.93 3.63 4.43
C GLY A 21 12.53 3.50 3.81
N THR A 22 12.33 3.93 2.57
CA THR A 22 11.07 3.77 1.83
C THR A 22 10.72 2.30 1.60
N THR A 23 11.72 1.41 1.44
CA THR A 23 11.51 -0.03 1.28
C THR A 23 11.00 -0.65 2.57
N GLU A 24 11.55 -0.27 3.72
CA GLU A 24 11.11 -0.78 5.03
C GLU A 24 9.71 -0.28 5.39
N THR A 25 9.36 0.98 5.09
CA THR A 25 7.98 1.47 5.26
C THR A 25 7.00 0.73 4.34
N GLY A 26 7.37 0.43 3.09
CA GLY A 26 6.54 -0.37 2.21
C GLY A 26 6.31 -1.81 2.68
N VAL A 27 7.30 -2.41 3.36
CA VAL A 27 7.12 -3.72 4.02
C VAL A 27 6.16 -3.61 5.21
N LEU A 28 6.25 -2.54 6.01
CA LEU A 28 5.30 -2.30 7.11
C LEU A 28 3.87 -2.12 6.59
N LEU A 29 3.69 -1.41 5.47
CA LEU A 29 2.38 -1.24 4.81
C LEU A 29 1.74 -2.59 4.45
N MET A 30 2.54 -3.58 4.04
CA MET A 30 2.03 -4.91 3.70
C MET A 30 1.38 -5.65 4.87
N GLY A 31 1.72 -5.29 6.11
CA GLY A 31 1.11 -5.83 7.34
C GLY A 31 -0.22 -5.18 7.73
N LEU A 32 -0.67 -4.13 7.04
CA LEU A 32 -1.92 -3.42 7.36
C LEU A 32 -3.17 -4.18 6.90
N GLU A 33 -4.34 -3.81 7.42
CA GLU A 33 -5.62 -4.24 6.84
C GLU A 33 -5.87 -3.50 5.51
N ALA A 34 -6.60 -4.11 4.57
CA ALA A 34 -6.79 -3.51 3.24
C ALA A 34 -7.56 -2.18 3.27
N GLU A 35 -8.46 -1.98 4.22
CA GLU A 35 -9.10 -0.67 4.47
C GLU A 35 -8.07 0.38 4.88
N ARG A 36 -7.10 0.02 5.74
CA ARG A 36 -6.03 0.94 6.15
C ARG A 36 -5.08 1.27 5.00
N LEU A 37 -4.85 0.32 4.09
CA LEU A 37 -4.09 0.57 2.86
C LEU A 37 -4.81 1.56 1.94
N LEU A 38 -6.12 1.39 1.75
CA LEU A 38 -6.94 2.32 0.98
C LEU A 38 -6.99 3.71 1.62
N ALA A 39 -7.25 3.79 2.93
CA ALA A 39 -7.21 5.06 3.65
C ALA A 39 -5.86 5.79 3.51
N GLY A 40 -4.76 5.02 3.57
CA GLY A 40 -3.42 5.54 3.32
C GLY A 40 -3.25 6.07 1.90
N LEU A 41 -3.71 5.35 0.88
CA LEU A 41 -3.69 5.81 -0.52
C LEU A 41 -4.52 7.09 -0.75
N GLY A 42 -5.66 7.21 -0.05
CA GLY A 42 -6.49 8.41 -0.05
C GLY A 42 -5.78 9.63 0.54
N LEU A 43 -4.99 9.41 1.59
CA LEU A 43 -4.25 10.47 2.28
C LEU A 43 -2.90 10.80 1.64
N ALA A 44 -2.27 9.83 0.95
CA ALA A 44 -0.87 9.90 0.52
C ALA A 44 -0.51 10.98 -0.52
N ALA A 45 -1.48 11.68 -1.10
CA ALA A 45 -1.18 12.86 -1.94
C ALA A 45 -0.97 14.14 -1.13
N LEU A 46 -1.24 14.11 0.18
CA LEU A 46 -1.12 15.27 1.07
C LEU A 46 0.16 15.22 1.92
N ALA A 47 0.99 14.20 1.76
CA ALA A 47 2.23 14.01 2.50
C ALA A 47 3.26 13.29 1.64
N ASP A 48 4.54 13.63 1.83
CA ASP A 48 5.65 12.98 1.11
C ASP A 48 6.16 11.73 1.82
N ASP A 49 5.97 11.66 3.15
CA ASP A 49 6.49 10.57 3.98
C ASP A 49 5.42 9.47 4.20
N PRO A 50 5.64 8.23 3.70
CA PRO A 50 4.69 7.13 3.89
C PRO A 50 4.49 6.73 5.36
N ALA A 51 5.48 6.93 6.23
CA ALA A 51 5.34 6.60 7.65
C ALA A 51 4.43 7.61 8.36
N GLN A 52 4.51 8.90 7.98
CA GLN A 52 3.60 9.92 8.49
C GLN A 52 2.15 9.66 8.07
N VAL A 53 1.93 9.22 6.82
CA VAL A 53 0.60 8.82 6.35
C VAL A 53 0.04 7.67 7.21
N LEU A 54 0.85 6.66 7.50
CA LEU A 54 0.46 5.52 8.33
C LEU A 54 0.03 5.95 9.74
N ILE A 55 0.83 6.81 10.39
CA ILE A 55 0.51 7.35 11.72
C ILE A 55 -0.76 8.19 11.67
N ALA A 56 -0.95 9.01 10.65
CA ALA A 56 -2.13 9.85 10.50
C ALA A 56 -3.41 9.01 10.32
N VAL A 57 -3.37 7.98 9.47
CA VAL A 57 -4.50 7.04 9.28
C VAL A 57 -4.86 6.34 10.59
N ASP A 58 -3.85 5.90 11.35
CA ASP A 58 -4.07 5.23 12.64
C ASP A 58 -4.75 6.17 13.65
N ARG A 59 -4.28 7.42 13.75
CA ARG A 59 -4.91 8.44 14.60
C ARG A 59 -6.36 8.71 14.21
N ILE A 60 -6.65 8.83 12.92
CA ILE A 60 -8.00 9.08 12.42
C ILE A 60 -8.92 7.90 12.74
N ARG A 61 -8.46 6.67 12.54
CA ARG A 61 -9.18 5.45 12.91
C ARG A 61 -9.53 5.40 14.40
N HIS A 62 -8.64 5.92 15.25
CA HIS A 62 -8.85 6.00 16.70
C HIS A 62 -9.65 7.24 17.15
N GLY A 63 -10.28 7.98 16.23
CA GLY A 63 -11.19 9.08 16.55
C GLY A 63 -10.50 10.41 16.86
N VAL A 64 -9.22 10.55 16.52
CA VAL A 64 -8.56 11.87 16.58
C VAL A 64 -9.20 12.78 15.53
N ARG A 65 -9.58 13.99 15.94
CA ARG A 65 -10.19 14.98 15.03
C ARG A 65 -9.28 15.24 13.83
N ALA A 66 -9.83 15.06 12.63
CA ALA A 66 -9.20 15.36 11.36
C ALA A 66 -10.24 15.94 10.39
N THR A 67 -9.76 16.48 9.27
CA THR A 67 -10.60 17.06 8.22
C THR A 67 -11.47 16.03 7.51
N MET A 68 -11.02 14.76 7.47
CA MET A 68 -11.76 13.64 6.85
C MET A 68 -11.92 12.50 7.85
N THR A 69 -13.03 11.76 7.75
CA THR A 69 -13.23 10.52 8.51
C THR A 69 -12.42 9.38 7.90
N PHE A 70 -12.27 8.29 8.65
CA PHE A 70 -11.58 7.10 8.15
C PHE A 70 -12.27 6.54 6.90
N GLU A 71 -13.60 6.47 6.90
CA GLU A 71 -14.42 6.00 5.78
C GLU A 71 -14.25 6.88 4.55
N ALA A 72 -14.22 8.21 4.72
CA ALA A 72 -13.98 9.15 3.62
C ALA A 72 -12.58 8.97 3.00
N LEU A 73 -11.57 8.64 3.82
CA LEU A 73 -10.24 8.31 3.33
C LEU A 73 -10.21 6.98 2.56
N VAL A 74 -10.93 5.96 3.04
CA VAL A 74 -11.06 4.67 2.33
C VAL A 74 -11.70 4.88 0.96
N GLU A 75 -12.78 5.65 0.87
CA GLU A 75 -13.46 5.97 -0.39
C GLU A 75 -12.57 6.76 -1.34
N ALA A 76 -11.85 7.77 -0.84
CA ALA A 76 -10.88 8.52 -1.63
C ALA A 76 -9.75 7.62 -2.17
N GLY A 77 -9.27 6.67 -1.34
CA GLY A 77 -8.30 5.67 -1.75
C GLY A 77 -8.85 4.70 -2.80
N ALA A 78 -10.07 4.23 -2.63
CA ALA A 78 -10.75 3.35 -3.58
C ALA A 78 -10.92 4.02 -4.94
N GLN A 79 -11.29 5.30 -4.96
CA GLN A 79 -11.39 6.08 -6.19
C GLN A 79 -10.04 6.18 -6.90
N ARG A 80 -8.98 6.55 -6.18
CA ARG A 80 -7.62 6.64 -6.74
C ARG A 80 -7.10 5.30 -7.25
N TRP A 81 -7.41 4.22 -6.54
CA TRP A 81 -7.09 2.88 -7.00
C TRP A 81 -7.79 2.57 -8.33
N ARG A 82 -9.09 2.85 -8.45
CA ARG A 82 -9.84 2.63 -9.70
C ARG A 82 -9.27 3.43 -10.88
N GLU A 83 -8.80 4.64 -10.64
CA GLU A 83 -8.20 5.51 -11.66
C GLU A 83 -6.84 5.00 -12.14
N THR A 84 -6.00 4.50 -11.22
CA THR A 84 -4.61 4.10 -11.52
C THR A 84 -4.47 2.63 -11.96
N ARG A 85 -5.36 1.76 -11.48
CA ARG A 85 -5.30 0.30 -11.72
C ARG A 85 -5.26 -0.11 -13.20
N PRO A 86 -6.00 0.51 -14.13
CA PRO A 86 -5.91 0.16 -15.56
C PRO A 86 -4.53 0.42 -16.15
N ALA A 87 -3.91 1.57 -15.82
CA ALA A 87 -2.56 1.92 -16.29
C ALA A 87 -1.51 0.94 -15.74
N LEU A 88 -1.63 0.56 -14.46
CA LEU A 88 -0.76 -0.45 -13.86
C LEU A 88 -0.94 -1.83 -14.50
N ALA A 89 -2.17 -2.26 -14.77
CA ALA A 89 -2.45 -3.55 -15.39
C ALA A 89 -1.85 -3.67 -16.81
N ALA A 90 -1.78 -2.56 -17.56
CA ALA A 90 -1.18 -2.53 -18.88
C ALA A 90 0.36 -2.69 -18.87
N ALA A 91 1.02 -2.38 -17.74
CA ALA A 91 2.47 -2.36 -17.62
C ALA A 91 3.09 -3.71 -17.15
N VAL A 92 2.28 -4.71 -16.81
CA VAL A 92 2.73 -5.84 -15.98
C VAL A 92 2.87 -7.16 -16.75
N GLY A 93 4.03 -7.82 -16.57
CA GLY A 93 4.27 -9.24 -16.86
C GLY A 93 4.07 -10.17 -15.63
N PRO A 94 4.22 -11.50 -15.75
CA PRO A 94 3.83 -12.47 -14.71
C PRO A 94 4.52 -12.24 -13.35
N ALA A 95 3.75 -12.39 -12.26
CA ALA A 95 4.18 -12.12 -10.89
C ALA A 95 5.20 -13.15 -10.34
N SER A 96 6.14 -12.71 -9.50
CA SER A 96 7.19 -13.54 -8.89
C SER A 96 6.87 -13.98 -7.45
N ALA A 97 7.47 -15.09 -7.00
CA ALA A 97 7.11 -15.91 -5.83
C ALA A 97 7.57 -15.35 -4.44
N PRO A 98 6.99 -15.79 -3.30
CA PRO A 98 6.79 -14.99 -2.08
C PRO A 98 7.96 -14.80 -1.08
N ALA A 99 9.18 -15.31 -1.31
CA ALA A 99 10.39 -14.75 -0.65
C ALA A 99 10.74 -13.36 -1.21
N ALA A 100 10.04 -12.97 -2.26
CA ALA A 100 10.16 -11.73 -2.98
C ALA A 100 9.32 -10.59 -2.40
N LEU A 101 9.03 -10.43 -1.10
CA LEU A 101 8.22 -9.25 -0.71
C LEU A 101 8.98 -7.93 -0.87
N ARG A 102 10.18 -7.82 -0.28
CA ARG A 102 11.07 -6.66 -0.49
C ARG A 102 11.41 -6.48 -1.97
N LYS A 103 11.73 -7.60 -2.63
CA LYS A 103 12.05 -7.62 -4.06
C LYS A 103 10.85 -7.21 -4.92
N ALA A 104 9.65 -7.72 -4.66
CA ALA A 104 8.44 -7.38 -5.39
C ALA A 104 8.02 -5.94 -5.13
N LEU A 105 8.21 -5.42 -3.92
CA LEU A 105 8.02 -4.00 -3.64
C LEU A 105 8.99 -3.15 -4.48
N LYS A 106 10.29 -3.48 -4.47
CA LYS A 106 11.31 -2.78 -5.27
C LYS A 106 11.03 -2.87 -6.77
N ASP A 107 10.65 -4.05 -7.25
CA ASP A 107 10.31 -4.28 -8.66
C ASP A 107 9.02 -3.54 -9.04
N THR A 108 8.04 -3.44 -8.12
CA THR A 108 6.81 -2.67 -8.32
C THR A 108 7.09 -1.17 -8.38
N LEU A 109 7.89 -0.64 -7.46
CA LEU A 109 8.31 0.76 -7.48
C LEU A 109 9.10 1.10 -8.74
N ARG A 110 9.98 0.18 -9.20
CA ARG A 110 10.70 0.35 -10.47
C ARG A 110 9.75 0.35 -11.66
N MET A 111 8.75 -0.54 -11.67
CA MET A 111 7.73 -0.58 -12.72
C MET A 111 6.95 0.73 -12.80
N PHE A 112 6.59 1.33 -11.67
CA PHE A 112 5.84 2.59 -11.63
C PHE A 112 6.59 3.74 -12.30
N ALA A 113 7.92 3.75 -12.27
CA ALA A 113 8.73 4.72 -13.01
C ALA A 113 8.56 4.63 -14.54
N HIS A 114 7.94 3.56 -15.05
CA HIS A 114 7.65 3.35 -16.46
C HIS A 114 6.15 3.47 -16.79
N CYS A 115 5.29 3.70 -15.79
CA CYS A 115 3.86 3.89 -15.97
C CYS A 115 3.54 5.38 -16.07
N ASP A 116 2.53 5.74 -16.87
CA ASP A 116 1.99 7.11 -16.90
C ASP A 116 1.06 7.34 -15.69
N LEU A 117 1.68 7.54 -14.52
CA LEU A 117 1.00 7.78 -13.24
C LEU A 117 1.12 9.26 -12.79
N GLY A 118 1.66 10.13 -13.65
CA GLY A 118 2.15 11.45 -13.25
C GLY A 118 3.44 11.37 -12.43
N ASP A 119 3.67 12.35 -11.55
CA ASP A 119 4.74 12.36 -10.56
C ASP A 119 4.17 12.04 -9.16
N PRO A 120 3.83 10.76 -8.87
CA PRO A 120 3.34 10.41 -7.55
C PRO A 120 4.47 10.60 -6.53
N GLY A 121 4.23 11.47 -5.54
CA GLY A 121 5.17 11.66 -4.44
C GLY A 121 5.45 10.35 -3.67
N PRO A 122 6.53 10.29 -2.86
CA PRO A 122 7.05 9.03 -2.33
C PRO A 122 6.03 8.25 -1.48
N ALA A 123 5.18 8.93 -0.73
CA ALA A 123 4.11 8.28 0.03
C ALA A 123 3.05 7.64 -0.86
N THR A 124 2.67 8.31 -1.96
CA THR A 124 1.70 7.79 -2.92
C THR A 124 2.26 6.56 -3.61
N SER A 125 3.51 6.59 -4.06
CA SER A 125 4.15 5.43 -4.70
C SER A 125 4.22 4.23 -3.76
N ALA A 126 4.57 4.44 -2.48
CA ALA A 126 4.66 3.37 -1.49
C ALA A 126 3.29 2.73 -1.17
N HIS A 127 2.25 3.54 -0.96
CA HIS A 127 0.89 3.04 -0.71
C HIS A 127 0.31 2.35 -1.94
N LEU A 128 0.51 2.93 -3.13
CA LEU A 128 0.07 2.34 -4.39
C LEU A 128 0.76 1.00 -4.65
N ALA A 129 2.05 0.87 -4.32
CA ALA A 129 2.79 -0.38 -4.48
C ALA A 129 2.28 -1.45 -3.51
N ALA A 130 1.98 -1.09 -2.26
CA ALA A 130 1.36 -2.01 -1.31
C ALA A 130 -0.05 -2.45 -1.76
N CYS A 131 -0.86 -1.52 -2.27
CA CYS A 131 -2.16 -1.84 -2.88
C CYS A 131 -2.02 -2.78 -4.08
N TRP A 132 -1.02 -2.55 -4.94
CA TRP A 132 -0.75 -3.36 -6.13
C TRP A 132 -0.38 -4.82 -5.79
N LEU A 133 0.48 -5.00 -4.79
CA LEU A 133 0.87 -6.33 -4.32
C LEU A 133 -0.31 -7.10 -3.73
N ARG A 134 -1.33 -6.41 -3.21
CA ARG A 134 -2.58 -6.98 -2.67
C ARG A 134 -3.80 -6.70 -3.53
N ARG A 135 -3.61 -6.45 -4.83
CA ARG A 135 -4.65 -6.01 -5.78
C ARG A 135 -5.95 -6.81 -5.73
N ASN A 136 -5.92 -8.11 -5.49
CA ASN A 136 -7.15 -8.93 -5.44
C ASN A 136 -8.05 -8.59 -4.25
N GLU A 137 -7.46 -8.23 -3.11
CA GLU A 137 -8.21 -7.80 -1.92
C GLU A 137 -8.68 -6.36 -2.07
N ILE A 138 -7.79 -5.50 -2.57
CA ILE A 138 -8.09 -4.09 -2.84
C ILE A 138 -9.18 -3.93 -3.90
N ASP A 139 -9.15 -4.73 -4.98
CA ASP A 139 -10.18 -4.73 -6.03
C ASP A 139 -11.56 -5.07 -5.44
N ARG A 140 -11.64 -6.02 -4.51
CA ARG A 140 -12.92 -6.38 -3.86
C ARG A 140 -13.47 -5.23 -3.01
N LEU A 141 -12.63 -4.57 -2.23
CA LEU A 141 -13.06 -3.45 -1.39
C LEU A 141 -13.39 -2.22 -2.24
N ALA A 142 -12.57 -1.90 -3.24
CA ALA A 142 -12.78 -0.74 -4.11
C ALA A 142 -13.99 -0.88 -5.06
N GLN A 143 -14.54 -2.09 -5.22
CA GLN A 143 -15.78 -2.33 -5.96
C GLN A 143 -17.03 -2.23 -5.08
N CYS A 144 -16.88 -2.24 -3.74
CA CYS A 144 -17.98 -2.09 -2.82
C CYS A 144 -18.14 -0.59 -2.51
N PRO A 145 -19.18 0.10 -3.01
CA PRO A 145 -19.45 1.46 -2.55
C PRO A 145 -19.80 1.39 -1.06
N ALA A 146 -19.11 2.16 -0.21
CA ALA A 146 -19.56 2.39 1.16
C ALA A 146 -21.03 2.82 1.08
N HIS A 147 -21.89 2.04 1.73
CA HIS A 147 -23.34 2.22 1.67
C HIS A 147 -23.68 3.66 1.99
N GLY A 148 -24.23 4.37 0.99
CA GLY A 148 -24.82 5.68 1.18
C GLY A 148 -25.88 5.61 2.27
N GLU A 149 -25.89 6.65 3.11
CA GLU A 149 -26.99 6.99 4.00
C GLU A 149 -28.33 6.74 3.30
N MET A 150 -29.03 5.68 3.72
CA MET A 150 -30.45 5.55 3.45
C MET A 150 -31.18 6.22 4.62
N THR A 151 -31.34 7.54 4.49
CA THR A 151 -32.33 8.34 5.20
C THR A 151 -33.68 7.63 5.20
N ALA A 152 -34.17 7.30 6.40
CA ALA A 152 -35.52 6.80 6.60
C ALA A 152 -36.55 7.96 6.55
N PRO A 153 -37.74 7.76 5.96
CA PRO A 153 -38.89 8.64 6.16
C PRO A 153 -39.52 8.48 7.55
#